data_AF-A0A1A8LET9-F1
#
_entry.id   AF-A0A1A8LET9-F1
#
_cell.length_a   1.000
_cell.length_b   1.000
_cell.length_c   1.000
_cell.angle_alpha   90.00
_cell.angle_beta   90.00
_cell.angle_gamma   90.00
#
_symmetry.space_group_name_H-M   'P 1'
#
loop_
_entity.id
_entity.type
_entity.pdbx_description
1 polymer ?
#
loop_
_entity_poly.entity_id
_entity_poly.type
_entity_poly.pdbx_seq_one_letter_code
_entity_poly.pdbx_strand_id
1 'polypeptide(L)'
;LQLAYQKLQQPEKAAAAAHTYFQANPEHVEMGQDLEQYKDLQGVEENHFVDREARPHQFTFTKAVKFYDSGDYEGAAALFEDALVEYYKADVECRALCQGPQGFEGHDHLRYRYSLHELVSDHFTQVLHCEHECVRDLATRPGRLSPMENYLPLHYDYLQFAYFKVNRPEEALQCALTYCLF
;
A
#
# COMPACT_ATOMS: atom_id res chain seq x y z
N LEU A 1 -5.69 -19.25 8.26
CA LEU A 1 -4.85 -19.11 9.48
C LEU A 1 -5.70 -18.94 10.75
N GLN A 2 -6.67 -18.02 10.78
CA GLN A 2 -7.58 -17.80 11.92
C GLN A 2 -8.11 -19.11 12.55
N LEU A 3 -8.80 -19.95 11.76
CA LEU A 3 -9.38 -21.21 12.25
C LEU A 3 -8.34 -22.17 12.85
N ALA A 4 -7.11 -22.16 12.32
CA ALA A 4 -6.03 -22.98 12.87
C ALA A 4 -5.59 -22.46 14.24
N TYR A 5 -5.42 -21.14 14.39
CA TYR A 5 -5.05 -20.52 15.67
C TYR A 5 -6.14 -20.68 16.73
N GLN A 6 -7.42 -20.63 16.36
CA GLN A 6 -8.52 -20.96 17.27
C GLN A 6 -8.40 -22.40 17.80
N LYS A 7 -8.16 -23.39 16.92
CA LYS A 7 -7.96 -24.80 17.32
C LYS A 7 -6.73 -24.99 18.22
N LEU A 8 -5.72 -24.15 18.07
CA LEU A 8 -4.51 -24.14 18.90
C LEU A 8 -4.63 -23.30 20.17
N GLN A 9 -5.82 -22.74 20.47
CA GLN A 9 -6.06 -21.87 21.62
C GLN A 9 -5.13 -20.65 21.67
N GLN A 10 -4.86 -20.05 20.51
CA GLN A 10 -4.05 -18.83 20.34
C GLN A 10 -4.94 -17.68 19.84
N PRO A 11 -5.80 -17.11 20.71
CA PRO A 11 -6.79 -16.11 20.32
C PRO A 11 -6.16 -14.82 19.79
N GLU A 12 -4.97 -14.46 20.27
CA GLU A 12 -4.21 -13.27 19.82
C GLU A 12 -3.78 -13.37 18.35
N LYS A 13 -3.31 -14.55 17.93
CA LYS A 13 -2.93 -14.78 16.52
C LYS A 13 -4.15 -15.00 15.64
N ALA A 14 -5.21 -15.57 16.20
CA ALA A 14 -6.48 -15.70 15.49
C ALA A 14 -7.08 -14.32 15.17
N ALA A 15 -7.06 -13.39 16.14
CA ALA A 15 -7.48 -12.01 15.95
C ALA A 15 -6.62 -11.27 14.90
N ALA A 16 -5.29 -11.40 14.94
CA ALA A 16 -4.42 -10.80 13.93
C ALA A 16 -4.70 -11.33 12.51
N ALA A 17 -4.89 -12.65 12.37
CA ALA A 17 -5.20 -13.26 11.08
C ALA A 17 -6.59 -12.84 10.55
N ALA A 18 -7.59 -12.77 11.43
CA ALA A 18 -8.92 -12.27 11.10
C ALA A 18 -8.86 -10.79 10.67
N HIS A 19 -8.12 -9.97 11.40
CA HIS A 19 -7.98 -8.54 11.13
C HIS A 19 -7.32 -8.28 9.77
N THR A 20 -6.22 -9.00 9.48
CA THR A 20 -5.53 -8.94 8.18
C THR A 20 -6.50 -9.26 7.03
N TYR A 21 -7.26 -10.36 7.15
CA TYR A 21 -8.23 -10.72 6.12
C TYR A 21 -9.33 -9.67 5.95
N PHE A 22 -9.83 -9.10 7.05
CA PHE A 22 -10.88 -8.09 7.03
C PHE A 22 -10.43 -6.78 6.37
N GLN A 23 -9.16 -6.36 6.53
CA GLN A 23 -8.63 -5.18 5.82
C GLN A 23 -8.76 -5.32 4.30
N ALA A 24 -8.50 -6.50 3.77
CA ALA A 24 -8.66 -6.79 2.34
C ALA A 24 -10.12 -7.04 1.92
N ASN A 25 -10.99 -7.43 2.86
CA ASN A 25 -12.37 -7.87 2.59
C ASN A 25 -13.37 -7.21 3.56
N PRO A 26 -13.54 -5.87 3.53
CA PRO A 26 -14.32 -5.15 4.54
C PRO A 26 -15.82 -5.48 4.52
N GLU A 27 -16.35 -5.98 3.39
CA GLU A 27 -17.76 -6.37 3.24
C GLU A 27 -18.05 -7.80 3.73
N HIS A 28 -17.04 -8.53 4.23
CA HIS A 28 -17.22 -9.91 4.67
C HIS A 28 -17.85 -9.97 6.07
N VAL A 29 -19.16 -10.20 6.11
CA VAL A 29 -20.01 -10.11 7.32
C VAL A 29 -19.52 -11.01 8.46
N GLU A 30 -19.24 -12.28 8.19
CA GLU A 30 -18.84 -13.25 9.22
C GLU A 30 -17.51 -12.86 9.87
N MET A 31 -16.58 -12.29 9.10
CA MET A 31 -15.29 -11.85 9.63
C MET A 31 -15.45 -10.66 10.56
N GLY A 32 -16.35 -9.73 10.22
CA GLY A 32 -16.70 -8.62 11.12
C GLY A 32 -17.26 -9.12 12.46
N GLN A 33 -18.11 -10.14 12.44
CA GLN A 33 -18.65 -10.76 13.65
C GLN A 33 -17.57 -11.46 14.48
N ASP A 34 -16.66 -12.18 13.83
CA ASP A 34 -15.53 -12.83 14.49
C ASP A 34 -14.63 -11.80 15.19
N LEU A 35 -14.37 -10.65 14.55
CA LEU A 35 -13.57 -9.57 15.13
C LEU A 35 -14.20 -8.96 16.38
N GLU A 36 -15.51 -8.73 16.40
CA GLU A 36 -16.19 -8.27 17.61
C GLU A 36 -16.11 -9.31 18.73
N GLN A 37 -16.29 -10.60 18.41
CA GLN A 37 -16.13 -11.68 19.39
C GLN A 37 -14.71 -11.73 19.97
N TYR A 38 -13.68 -11.51 19.15
CA TYR A 38 -12.29 -11.46 19.65
C TYR A 38 -12.03 -10.31 20.61
N LYS A 39 -12.71 -9.16 20.48
CA LYS A 39 -12.54 -8.03 21.41
C LYS A 39 -13.03 -8.36 22.81
N ASP A 40 -14.03 -9.23 22.93
CA ASP A 40 -14.61 -9.64 24.20
C ASP A 40 -13.85 -10.81 24.87
N LEU A 41 -12.89 -11.42 24.16
CA LEU A 41 -12.14 -12.57 24.67
C LEU A 41 -11.05 -12.15 25.67
N GLN A 42 -11.04 -12.80 26.81
CA GLN A 42 -10.02 -12.58 27.84
C GLN A 42 -8.63 -12.95 27.31
N GLY A 43 -7.68 -12.00 27.38
CA GLY A 43 -6.32 -12.16 26.86
C GLY A 43 -6.11 -11.65 25.43
N VAL A 44 -7.16 -11.13 24.78
CA VAL A 44 -7.02 -10.35 23.54
C VAL A 44 -7.03 -8.87 23.88
N GLU A 45 -5.99 -8.16 23.43
CA GLU A 45 -5.83 -6.73 23.59
C GLU A 45 -5.96 -6.03 22.22
N GLU A 46 -6.18 -4.72 22.24
CA GLU A 46 -6.30 -3.90 21.02
C GLU A 46 -5.06 -4.01 20.12
N ASN A 47 -3.86 -4.16 20.72
CA ASN A 47 -2.60 -4.33 20.01
C ASN A 47 -2.47 -5.67 19.24
N HIS A 48 -3.38 -6.63 19.45
CA HIS A 48 -3.38 -7.90 18.73
C HIS A 48 -4.09 -7.81 17.37
N PHE A 49 -4.88 -6.76 17.14
CA PHE A 49 -5.54 -6.49 15.86
C PHE A 49 -4.58 -5.80 14.89
N VAL A 50 -3.61 -6.57 14.41
CA VAL A 50 -2.56 -6.10 13.50
C VAL A 50 -2.81 -6.65 12.11
N ASP A 51 -2.80 -5.77 11.13
CA ASP A 51 -2.74 -6.14 9.72
C ASP A 51 -1.31 -6.58 9.38
N ARG A 52 -1.15 -7.87 9.10
CA ARG A 52 0.15 -8.48 8.77
C ARG A 52 0.54 -8.29 7.31
N GLU A 53 -0.39 -7.86 6.48
CA GLU A 53 -0.18 -7.56 5.05
C GLU A 53 -0.16 -6.04 4.81
N ALA A 54 -0.15 -5.24 5.89
CA ALA A 54 -0.05 -3.79 5.82
C ALA A 54 1.21 -3.37 5.05
N ARG A 55 1.01 -2.62 3.97
CA ARG A 55 2.11 -2.04 3.19
C ARG A 55 2.81 -0.95 4.02
N PRO A 56 4.13 -1.03 4.25
CA PRO A 56 4.84 -0.10 5.14
C PRO A 56 4.63 1.37 4.80
N HIS A 57 4.72 1.74 3.52
CA HIS A 57 4.52 3.13 3.08
C HIS A 57 3.10 3.65 3.37
N GLN A 58 2.05 2.83 3.22
CA GLN A 58 0.67 3.24 3.53
C GLN A 58 0.45 3.37 5.05
N PHE A 59 1.04 2.46 5.83
CA PHE A 59 0.98 2.50 7.28
C PHE A 59 1.65 3.76 7.82
N THR A 60 2.89 4.02 7.39
CA THR A 60 3.66 5.20 7.82
C THR A 60 2.98 6.49 7.36
N PHE A 61 2.47 6.55 6.12
CA PHE A 61 1.69 7.70 5.63
C PHE A 61 0.46 7.98 6.50
N THR A 62 -0.34 6.95 6.82
CA THR A 62 -1.54 7.10 7.66
C THR A 62 -1.17 7.60 9.07
N LYS A 63 -0.04 7.14 9.61
CA LYS A 63 0.49 7.64 10.89
C LYS A 63 0.95 9.09 10.80
N ALA A 64 1.62 9.48 9.72
CA ALA A 64 2.06 10.85 9.46
C ALA A 64 0.89 11.83 9.40
N VAL A 65 -0.20 11.45 8.71
CA VAL A 65 -1.45 12.24 8.66
C VAL A 65 -2.03 12.45 10.07
N LYS A 66 -2.06 11.41 10.92
CA LYS A 66 -2.54 11.57 12.32
C LYS A 66 -1.68 12.56 13.12
N PHE A 67 -0.36 12.52 12.95
CA PHE A 67 0.55 13.49 13.60
C PHE A 67 0.29 14.91 13.09
N TYR A 68 0.13 15.07 11.78
CA TYR A 68 -0.17 16.35 11.14
C TYR A 68 -1.49 16.93 11.66
N ASP A 69 -2.55 16.13 11.70
CA ASP A 69 -3.88 16.54 12.19
C ASP A 69 -3.86 16.89 13.69
N SER A 70 -2.96 16.27 14.46
CA SER A 70 -2.75 16.60 15.89
C SER A 70 -1.91 17.87 16.13
N GLY A 71 -1.33 18.44 15.07
CA GLY A 71 -0.47 19.63 15.12
C GLY A 71 1.01 19.35 15.41
N ASP A 72 1.41 18.08 15.54
CA ASP A 72 2.83 17.69 15.61
C ASP A 72 3.42 17.65 14.20
N TYR A 73 3.73 18.84 13.67
CA TYR A 73 4.25 19.01 12.31
C TYR A 73 5.68 18.47 12.15
N GLU A 74 6.49 18.48 13.20
CA GLU A 74 7.86 17.97 13.17
C GLU A 74 7.86 16.45 13.10
N GLY A 75 7.07 15.78 13.96
CA GLY A 75 6.87 14.33 13.89
C GLY A 75 6.17 13.89 12.61
N ALA A 76 5.20 14.68 12.11
CA ALA A 76 4.55 14.41 10.83
C ALA A 76 5.55 14.46 9.67
N ALA A 77 6.39 15.49 9.60
CA ALA A 77 7.38 15.64 8.53
C ALA A 77 8.34 14.44 8.49
N ALA A 78 8.88 14.03 9.63
CA ALA A 78 9.74 12.85 9.72
C ALA A 78 9.04 11.57 9.21
N LEU A 79 7.79 11.35 9.60
CA LEU A 79 7.03 10.18 9.14
C LEU A 79 6.65 10.26 7.65
N PHE A 80 6.39 11.44 7.09
CA PHE A 80 6.15 11.58 5.65
C PHE A 80 7.43 11.32 4.83
N GLU A 81 8.60 11.76 5.31
CA GLU A 81 9.90 11.40 4.71
C GLU A 81 10.11 9.87 4.73
N ASP A 82 9.89 9.23 5.88
CA ASP A 82 9.98 7.77 6.01
C ASP A 82 8.99 7.06 5.07
N ALA A 83 7.75 7.56 4.95
CA ALA A 83 6.74 7.01 4.05
C ALA A 83 7.17 7.11 2.58
N LEU A 84 7.82 8.19 2.16
CA LEU A 84 8.39 8.33 0.82
C LEU A 84 9.52 7.32 0.58
N VAL A 85 10.41 7.12 1.54
CA VAL A 85 11.48 6.12 1.44
C VAL A 85 10.89 4.72 1.25
N GLU A 86 9.89 4.35 2.05
CA GLU A 86 9.20 3.07 1.92
C GLU A 86 8.40 2.96 0.62
N TYR A 87 7.82 4.06 0.13
CA TYR A 87 7.11 4.09 -1.15
C TYR A 87 8.04 3.76 -2.31
N TYR A 88 9.20 4.42 -2.40
CA TYR A 88 10.14 4.17 -3.50
C TYR A 88 10.76 2.77 -3.44
N LYS A 89 10.93 2.18 -2.25
CA LYS A 89 11.29 0.76 -2.13
C LYS A 89 10.21 -0.13 -2.72
N ALA A 90 8.94 0.10 -2.35
CA ALA A 90 7.81 -0.66 -2.86
C ALA A 90 7.61 -0.49 -4.38
N ASP A 91 7.88 0.69 -4.94
CA ASP A 91 7.87 0.95 -6.39
C ASP A 91 8.91 0.11 -7.11
N VAL A 92 10.16 0.11 -6.63
CA VAL A 92 11.23 -0.70 -7.21
C VAL A 92 10.90 -2.20 -7.13
N GLU A 93 10.37 -2.67 -5.99
CA GLU A 93 9.95 -4.07 -5.82
C GLU A 93 8.81 -4.44 -6.76
N CYS A 94 7.78 -3.59 -6.88
CA CYS A 94 6.66 -3.82 -7.80
C CYS A 94 7.15 -3.93 -9.24
N ARG A 95 7.97 -2.97 -9.69
CA ARG A 95 8.50 -2.96 -11.06
C ARG A 95 9.43 -4.13 -11.33
N ALA A 96 10.19 -4.59 -10.34
CA ALA A 96 11.01 -5.79 -10.47
C ALA A 96 10.15 -7.05 -10.73
N LEU A 97 8.96 -7.15 -10.12
CA LEU A 97 8.03 -8.26 -10.36
C LEU A 97 7.39 -8.23 -11.75
N CYS A 98 7.44 -7.10 -12.46
CA CYS A 98 6.94 -6.97 -13.84
C CYS A 98 7.84 -7.63 -14.89
N GLN A 99 9.11 -7.92 -14.56
CA GLN A 99 10.11 -8.50 -15.49
C GLN A 99 9.93 -10.02 -15.69
N GLY A 100 8.73 -10.55 -15.40
CA GLY A 100 8.39 -11.96 -15.55
C GLY A 100 8.26 -12.40 -17.02
N PRO A 101 8.12 -13.71 -17.28
CA PRO A 101 7.93 -14.23 -18.63
C PRO A 101 6.65 -13.66 -19.28
N GLN A 102 6.61 -13.66 -20.61
CA GLN A 102 5.44 -13.22 -21.36
C GLN A 102 4.19 -14.04 -20.97
N GLY A 103 3.15 -13.35 -20.52
CA GLY A 103 1.84 -13.90 -20.22
C GLY A 103 0.96 -13.75 -21.45
N PHE A 104 0.76 -14.82 -22.20
CA PHE A 104 -0.06 -14.79 -23.41
C PHE A 104 -1.53 -14.81 -23.05
N GLU A 105 -2.09 -13.66 -22.71
CA GLU A 105 -3.54 -13.54 -22.55
C GLU A 105 -4.23 -13.50 -23.93
N GLY A 106 -5.22 -14.36 -24.13
CA GLY A 106 -6.13 -14.27 -25.28
C GLY A 106 -5.60 -14.76 -26.64
N HIS A 107 -4.36 -15.25 -26.73
CA HIS A 107 -3.77 -15.71 -27.99
C HIS A 107 -3.55 -17.23 -28.03
N ASP A 108 -4.27 -17.90 -28.93
CA ASP A 108 -4.06 -19.32 -29.25
C ASP A 108 -2.79 -19.45 -30.11
N HIS A 109 -1.64 -19.74 -29.46
CA HIS A 109 -0.31 -19.85 -30.10
C HIS A 109 -0.28 -20.78 -31.31
N LEU A 110 -1.25 -21.68 -31.38
CA LEU A 110 -1.36 -22.67 -32.44
C LEU A 110 -1.80 -22.06 -33.78
N ARG A 111 -2.38 -20.84 -33.78
CA ARG A 111 -2.99 -20.23 -34.98
C ARG A 111 -2.16 -19.12 -35.62
N TYR A 112 -1.26 -18.47 -34.89
CA TYR A 112 -0.47 -17.34 -35.41
C TYR A 112 1.02 -17.56 -35.17
N ARG A 113 1.80 -17.59 -36.25
CA ARG A 113 3.27 -17.63 -36.19
C ARG A 113 3.79 -16.20 -36.07
N TYR A 114 3.92 -15.73 -34.84
CA TYR A 114 4.54 -14.44 -34.56
C TYR A 114 5.99 -14.41 -35.05
N SER A 115 6.38 -13.31 -35.66
CA SER A 115 7.78 -12.96 -35.89
C SER A 115 8.46 -12.63 -34.55
N LEU A 116 9.80 -12.70 -34.52
CA LEU A 116 10.57 -12.31 -33.34
C LEU A 116 10.29 -10.87 -32.91
N HIS A 117 10.02 -9.97 -33.86
CA HIS A 117 9.83 -8.55 -33.58
C HIS A 117 8.49 -8.30 -32.88
N GLU A 118 7.45 -9.05 -33.28
CA GLU A 118 6.14 -9.01 -32.62
C GLU A 118 6.24 -9.54 -31.19
N LEU A 119 6.88 -10.70 -30.99
CA LEU A 119 7.06 -11.28 -29.64
C LEU A 119 7.81 -10.34 -28.70
N VAL A 120 8.91 -9.73 -29.18
CA VAL A 120 9.70 -8.79 -28.38
C VAL A 120 8.88 -7.53 -28.06
N SER A 121 8.15 -7.00 -29.03
CA SER A 121 7.32 -5.80 -28.84
C SER A 121 6.20 -6.07 -27.82
N ASP A 122 5.48 -7.17 -27.97
CA ASP A 122 4.39 -7.56 -27.08
C ASP A 122 4.89 -7.75 -25.65
N HIS A 123 6.04 -8.40 -25.47
CA HIS A 123 6.65 -8.57 -24.16
C HIS A 123 7.03 -7.23 -23.53
N PHE A 124 7.67 -6.32 -24.25
CA PHE A 124 7.99 -4.99 -23.71
C PHE A 124 6.74 -4.18 -23.41
N THR A 125 5.68 -4.28 -24.24
CA THR A 125 4.39 -3.65 -23.95
C THR A 125 3.78 -4.20 -22.66
N GLN A 126 3.81 -5.51 -22.44
CA GLN A 126 3.36 -6.13 -21.18
C GLN A 126 4.14 -5.59 -19.98
N VAL A 127 5.48 -5.59 -20.07
CA VAL A 127 6.36 -5.12 -18.98
C VAL A 127 6.08 -3.65 -18.67
N LEU A 128 6.06 -2.78 -19.70
CA LEU A 128 5.80 -1.35 -19.54
C LEU A 128 4.40 -1.07 -18.98
N HIS A 129 3.40 -1.84 -19.42
CA HIS A 129 2.05 -1.72 -18.87
C HIS A 129 2.03 -2.09 -17.40
N CYS A 130 2.64 -3.21 -17.00
CA CYS A 130 2.76 -3.62 -15.60
C CYS A 130 3.48 -2.56 -14.75
N GLU A 131 4.63 -2.05 -15.22
CA GLU A 131 5.39 -1.03 -14.49
C GLU A 131 4.61 0.27 -14.32
N HIS A 132 3.85 0.69 -15.34
CA HIS A 132 2.98 1.85 -15.25
C HIS A 132 1.86 1.65 -14.22
N GLU A 133 1.34 0.43 -14.10
CA GLU A 133 0.29 0.07 -13.14
C GLU A 133 0.78 0.02 -11.68
N CYS A 134 2.09 -0.08 -11.42
CA CYS A 134 2.63 -0.05 -10.06
C CYS A 134 2.23 1.19 -9.26
N VAL A 135 2.21 2.37 -9.90
CA VAL A 135 1.79 3.62 -9.22
C VAL A 135 0.34 3.51 -8.72
N ARG A 136 -0.54 2.92 -9.53
CA ARG A 136 -1.95 2.70 -9.18
C ARG A 136 -2.11 1.63 -8.11
N ASP A 137 -1.39 0.51 -8.23
CA ASP A 137 -1.42 -0.55 -7.23
C ASP A 137 -0.96 -0.04 -5.87
N LEU A 138 0.19 0.63 -5.80
CA LEU A 138 0.73 1.18 -4.55
C LEU A 138 -0.20 2.23 -3.93
N ALA A 139 -0.92 3.02 -4.74
CA ALA A 139 -1.92 3.96 -4.24
C ALA A 139 -3.23 3.30 -3.77
N THR A 140 -3.46 2.03 -4.10
CA THR A 140 -4.70 1.32 -3.74
C THR A 140 -4.55 0.66 -2.36
N ARG A 141 -5.49 0.96 -1.46
CA ARG A 141 -5.54 0.36 -0.13
C ARG A 141 -6.18 -1.04 -0.19
N PRO A 142 -5.80 -1.96 0.71
CA PRO A 142 -6.50 -3.23 0.85
C PRO A 142 -8.02 -3.03 0.93
N GLY A 143 -8.78 -3.86 0.21
CA GLY A 143 -10.24 -3.82 0.20
C GLY A 143 -10.86 -2.59 -0.50
N ARG A 144 -10.08 -1.82 -1.26
CA ARG A 144 -10.57 -0.73 -2.11
C ARG A 144 -10.36 -1.05 -3.58
N LEU A 145 -11.33 -0.65 -4.41
CA LEU A 145 -11.28 -0.85 -5.86
C LEU A 145 -10.53 0.29 -6.56
N SER A 146 -10.53 1.48 -5.98
CA SER A 146 -9.92 2.67 -6.56
C SER A 146 -8.69 3.11 -5.76
N PRO A 147 -7.64 3.59 -6.46
CA PRO A 147 -6.47 4.18 -5.81
C PRO A 147 -6.86 5.45 -5.06
N MET A 148 -6.04 5.81 -4.06
CA MET A 148 -6.07 7.15 -3.50
C MET A 148 -5.61 8.16 -4.57
N GLU A 149 -6.38 9.23 -4.74
CA GLU A 149 -6.03 10.30 -5.69
C GLU A 149 -4.71 10.96 -5.30
N ASN A 150 -3.84 11.15 -6.28
CA ASN A 150 -2.55 11.83 -6.14
C ASN A 150 -1.70 11.30 -4.98
N TYR A 151 -1.75 9.98 -4.69
CA TYR A 151 -1.13 9.42 -3.48
C TYR A 151 0.35 9.80 -3.29
N LEU A 152 1.19 9.64 -4.32
CA LEU A 152 2.59 10.06 -4.25
C LEU A 152 2.73 11.58 -4.09
N PRO A 153 2.16 12.43 -4.97
CA PRO A 153 2.19 13.88 -4.80
C PRO A 153 1.72 14.36 -3.43
N LEU A 154 0.71 13.71 -2.85
CA LEU A 154 0.11 14.07 -1.57
C LEU A 154 1.11 14.03 -0.41
N HIS A 155 2.16 13.20 -0.48
CA HIS A 155 3.24 13.22 0.51
C HIS A 155 3.95 14.58 0.51
N TYR A 156 4.28 15.08 -0.68
CA TYR A 156 4.95 16.37 -0.85
C TYR A 156 4.04 17.54 -0.50
N ASP A 157 2.72 17.40 -0.74
CA ASP A 157 1.73 18.39 -0.32
C ASP A 157 1.66 18.54 1.21
N TYR A 158 1.61 17.42 1.94
CA TYR A 158 1.69 17.47 3.40
C TYR A 158 3.05 18.01 3.89
N LEU A 159 4.16 17.58 3.27
CA LEU A 159 5.50 18.00 3.66
C LEU A 159 5.72 19.50 3.48
N GLN A 160 5.27 20.11 2.38
CA GLN A 160 5.42 21.56 2.18
C GLN A 160 4.78 22.36 3.31
N PHE A 161 3.59 21.96 3.76
CA PHE A 161 2.91 22.63 4.86
C PHE A 161 3.51 22.29 6.21
N ALA A 162 3.91 21.04 6.45
CA ALA A 162 4.56 20.62 7.68
C ALA A 162 5.87 21.39 7.91
N TYR A 163 6.76 21.45 6.91
CA TYR A 163 8.00 22.23 6.99
C TYR A 163 7.75 23.72 7.17
N PHE A 164 6.77 24.28 6.45
CA PHE A 164 6.42 25.69 6.63
C PHE A 164 5.97 25.99 8.07
N LYS A 165 5.18 25.10 8.69
CA LYS A 165 4.72 25.26 10.08
C LYS A 165 5.83 25.15 11.12
N VAL A 166 6.90 24.40 10.84
CA VAL A 166 8.10 24.32 11.70
C VAL A 166 9.20 25.32 11.32
N ASN A 167 8.86 26.35 10.53
CA ASN A 167 9.76 27.43 10.13
C ASN A 167 10.98 26.97 9.31
N ARG A 168 10.78 25.98 8.43
CA ARG A 168 11.75 25.43 7.48
C ARG A 168 11.34 25.75 6.02
N PRO A 169 11.47 27.00 5.57
CA PRO A 169 10.89 27.46 4.30
C PRO A 169 11.62 26.93 3.05
N GLU A 170 12.91 26.60 3.15
CA GLU A 170 13.69 26.09 2.02
C GLU A 170 13.22 24.69 1.64
N GLU A 171 13.06 23.81 2.63
CA GLU A 171 12.53 22.45 2.46
C GLU A 171 11.07 22.48 2.02
N ALA A 172 10.26 23.39 2.59
CA ALA A 172 8.89 23.59 2.16
C ALA A 172 8.81 23.94 0.66
N LEU A 173 9.66 24.86 0.18
CA LEU A 173 9.74 25.24 -1.22
C LEU A 173 10.18 24.08 -2.12
N GLN A 174 11.15 23.27 -1.68
CA GLN A 174 11.58 22.08 -2.42
C GLN A 174 10.45 21.06 -2.58
N CYS A 175 9.66 20.82 -1.53
CA CYS A 175 8.49 19.96 -1.60
C CYS A 175 7.41 20.54 -2.53
N ALA A 176 7.16 21.84 -2.47
CA ALA A 176 6.21 22.52 -3.35
C ALA A 176 6.62 22.41 -4.83
N LEU A 177 7.90 22.63 -5.14
CA LEU A 177 8.44 22.46 -6.50
C LEU A 177 8.32 21.01 -6.98
N THR A 178 8.56 20.04 -6.10
CA THR A 178 8.42 18.62 -6.42
C THR A 178 6.96 18.25 -6.69
N TYR A 179 6.03 18.79 -5.91
CA TYR A 179 4.59 18.61 -6.13
C TYR A 179 4.16 19.10 -7.52
N CYS A 180 4.74 20.20 -8.02
CA CYS A 180 4.45 20.74 -9.36
C CYS A 180 4.96 19.88 -10.53
N LEU A 181 5.70 18.80 -10.30
CA LEU A 181 6.18 17.89 -11.35
C LEU A 181 5.15 16.79 -11.72
N PHE A 182 4.07 16.69 -10.96
CA PHE A 182 2.99 15.72 -11.15
C PHE A 182 1.75 16.39 -11.77
#